data_AF-A0A350CD68-F1
#
_entry.id   AF-A0A350CD68-F1
#
_cell.length_a   1.000
_cell.length_b   1.000
_cell.length_c   1.000
_cell.angle_alpha   90.00
_cell.angle_beta   90.00
_cell.angle_gamma   90.00
#
_symmetry.space_group_name_H-M   'P 1'
#
loop_
_entity.id
_entity.type
_entity.pdbx_description
1 polymer ?
#
loop_
_entity_poly.entity_id
_entity_poly.type
_entity_poly.pdbx_seq_one_letter_code
_entity_poly.pdbx_strand_id
1 'polypeptide(L)'
;GIFEQNSAVELLSKVNARKYSFLDPELPSSIPRAYHAVALDEQRVPFEPSLFSGPRVDNGQIQQVWFAGAHSNVGGGFADTGLSDIALDWMIRQLSSNHGLNLQPVKLDPAGLWDPVGQTDMDKKATKVDPKRLHLLRPRIVTANALLHPSADQRLKGAPGHDPIPCKAQFQGPYQIAPN
;
A
#
# COMPACT_ATOMS: atom_id res chain seq x y z
N GLY A 1 10.29 -2.69 -6.88
CA GLY A 1 8.98 -2.54 -6.24
C GLY A 1 9.19 -2.02 -4.84
N ILE A 2 8.33 -1.12 -4.39
CA ILE A 2 8.33 -0.58 -3.03
C ILE A 2 7.03 -1.04 -2.36
N PHE A 3 7.15 -1.59 -1.15
CA PHE A 3 6.05 -1.75 -0.23
C PHE A 3 6.14 -0.61 0.77
N GLU A 4 5.14 0.26 0.82
CA GLU A 4 5.02 1.33 1.81
C GLU A 4 6.28 2.21 2.01
N GLN A 5 6.35 3.35 1.32
CA GLN A 5 7.39 4.36 1.58
C GLN A 5 6.97 5.31 2.71
N ASN A 6 7.83 5.59 3.69
CA ASN A 6 7.50 6.43 4.84
C ASN A 6 8.04 7.88 4.70
N SER A 7 7.18 8.89 4.83
CA SER A 7 7.54 10.32 4.83
C SER A 7 8.45 10.79 5.97
N ALA A 8 8.50 10.10 7.11
CA ALA A 8 9.48 10.39 8.17
C ALA A 8 10.93 10.25 7.67
N VAL A 9 11.14 9.46 6.61
CA VAL A 9 12.44 9.29 5.95
C VAL A 9 12.73 10.44 4.97
N GLU A 10 11.71 11.14 4.45
CA GLU A 10 11.88 12.36 3.65
C GLU A 10 12.43 13.53 4.50
N LEU A 11 12.06 13.58 5.78
CA LEU A 11 12.71 14.50 6.74
C LEU A 11 14.20 14.16 6.95
N LEU A 12 14.56 12.87 6.91
CA LEU A 12 15.96 12.42 6.99
C LEU A 12 16.72 12.63 5.67
N SER A 13 16.05 12.58 4.52
CA SER A 13 16.67 12.84 3.21
C SER A 13 17.16 14.28 3.08
N LYS A 14 16.44 15.25 3.66
CA LYS A 14 16.87 16.66 3.76
C LYS A 14 18.16 16.84 4.56
N VAL A 15 18.49 15.92 5.45
CA VAL A 15 19.73 15.94 6.24
C VAL A 15 20.88 15.26 5.49
N ASN A 16 20.60 14.31 4.58
CA ASN A 16 21.64 13.62 3.81
C ASN A 16 21.15 13.15 2.42
N ALA A 17 21.01 14.09 1.48
CA ALA A 17 20.38 13.88 0.18
C ALA A 17 21.04 12.76 -0.66
N ARG A 18 22.36 12.57 -0.57
CA ARG A 18 23.07 11.50 -1.31
C ARG A 18 22.74 10.09 -0.81
N LYS A 19 22.41 9.93 0.47
CA LYS A 19 22.09 8.62 1.05
C LYS A 19 20.64 8.21 0.82
N TYR A 20 19.78 9.15 0.40
CA TYR A 20 18.33 8.99 0.38
C TYR A 20 17.67 9.48 -0.92
N SER A 21 18.45 9.71 -1.98
CA SER A 21 17.94 10.18 -3.28
C SER A 21 17.00 9.20 -3.99
N PHE A 22 16.93 7.94 -3.54
CA PHE A 22 15.95 6.96 -4.00
C PHE A 22 14.55 7.17 -3.42
N LEU A 23 14.37 8.16 -2.53
CA LEU A 23 13.10 8.51 -1.88
C LEU A 23 12.44 9.74 -2.51
N ASP A 24 12.99 10.26 -3.61
CA ASP A 24 12.32 11.30 -4.39
C ASP A 24 11.00 10.72 -4.96
N PRO A 25 9.84 11.34 -4.68
CA PRO A 25 8.57 10.92 -5.27
C PRO A 25 8.57 11.04 -6.80
N GLU A 26 9.42 11.91 -7.37
CA GLU A 26 9.64 11.96 -8.80
C GLU A 26 10.77 11.00 -9.19
N LEU A 27 10.39 9.84 -9.74
CA LEU A 27 11.35 8.81 -10.12
C LEU A 27 12.19 9.25 -11.33
N PRO A 28 13.54 9.12 -11.28
CA PRO A 28 14.42 9.42 -12.40
C PRO A 28 13.97 8.73 -13.69
N SER A 29 14.16 9.40 -14.83
CA SER A 29 13.87 8.84 -16.16
C SER A 29 14.62 7.54 -16.46
N SER A 30 15.74 7.29 -15.78
CA SER A 30 16.52 6.06 -15.87
C SER A 30 15.83 4.83 -15.26
N ILE A 31 14.79 5.00 -14.44
CA ILE A 31 14.01 3.90 -13.88
C ILE A 31 12.85 3.61 -14.82
N PRO A 32 12.89 2.59 -15.71
CA PRO A 32 11.90 2.42 -16.78
C PRO A 32 10.50 2.04 -16.26
N ARG A 33 10.44 1.33 -15.13
CA ARG A 33 9.19 0.94 -14.46
C ARG A 33 9.34 0.96 -12.95
N ALA A 34 8.25 1.28 -12.25
CA ALA A 34 8.18 1.20 -10.79
C ALA A 34 6.80 0.74 -10.32
N TYR A 35 6.78 0.08 -9.18
CA TYR A 35 5.58 -0.53 -8.59
C TYR A 35 5.55 -0.16 -7.12
N HIS A 36 4.44 0.42 -6.65
CA HIS A 36 4.25 0.85 -5.27
C HIS A 36 2.95 0.28 -4.72
N ALA A 37 3.06 -0.56 -3.69
CA ALA A 37 1.93 -1.06 -2.93
C ALA A 37 1.70 -0.15 -1.71
N VAL A 38 0.49 0.39 -1.60
CA VAL A 38 0.12 1.41 -0.60
C VAL A 38 -1.07 0.95 0.25
N ALA A 39 -0.98 1.05 1.55
CA ALA A 39 -1.99 0.70 2.54
C ALA A 39 -3.11 1.74 2.62
N LEU A 40 -4.36 1.30 2.58
CA LEU A 40 -5.53 2.16 2.76
C LEU A 40 -5.77 2.50 4.24
N ASP A 41 -5.55 1.56 5.16
CA ASP A 41 -6.04 1.66 6.54
C ASP A 41 -4.99 2.13 7.55
N GLU A 42 -3.77 2.45 7.10
CA GLU A 42 -2.76 3.08 7.94
C GLU A 42 -3.19 4.52 8.26
N GLN A 43 -3.06 4.90 9.53
CA GLN A 43 -3.48 6.21 10.03
C GLN A 43 -2.39 6.95 10.80
N ARG A 44 -1.30 6.27 11.16
CA ARG A 44 -0.21 6.85 11.94
C ARG A 44 0.49 7.89 11.05
N VAL A 45 0.45 9.15 11.46
CA VAL A 45 1.08 10.29 10.75
C VAL A 45 2.56 10.02 10.42
N PRO A 46 3.38 9.39 11.29
CA PRO A 46 4.75 9.02 10.95
C PRO A 46 4.88 7.89 9.91
N PHE A 47 3.79 7.43 9.30
CA PHE A 47 3.74 6.42 8.25
C PHE A 47 2.91 6.95 7.06
N GLU A 48 2.80 8.27 6.89
CA GLU A 48 2.22 8.87 5.68
C GLU A 48 3.04 8.44 4.45
N PRO A 49 2.39 7.97 3.37
CA PRO A 49 3.09 7.39 2.24
C PRO A 49 3.70 8.49 1.36
N SER A 50 4.96 8.34 0.97
CA SER A 50 5.56 9.17 -0.08
C SER A 50 5.11 8.63 -1.44
N LEU A 51 4.00 9.15 -1.96
CA LEU A 51 3.43 8.71 -3.23
C LEU A 51 4.28 9.15 -4.42
N PHE A 52 4.34 8.31 -5.46
CA PHE A 52 4.99 8.68 -6.71
C PHE A 52 4.22 9.80 -7.42
N SER A 53 4.96 10.69 -8.07
CA SER A 53 4.42 11.81 -8.84
C SER A 53 5.10 11.95 -10.21
N GLY A 54 4.46 12.67 -11.12
CA GLY A 54 5.01 13.00 -12.45
C GLY A 54 4.35 12.25 -13.62
N PRO A 55 4.65 12.66 -14.87
CA PRO A 55 3.93 12.24 -16.09
C PRO A 55 4.06 10.74 -16.42
N ARG A 56 5.01 10.06 -15.78
CA ARG A 56 5.28 8.63 -15.96
C ARG A 56 4.36 7.74 -15.10
N VAL A 57 3.62 8.35 -14.17
CA VAL A 57 2.50 7.68 -13.48
C VAL A 57 1.35 7.50 -14.47
N ASP A 58 1.05 8.52 -15.26
CA ASP A 58 -0.10 8.54 -16.17
C ASP A 58 0.05 7.58 -17.37
N ASN A 59 1.28 7.27 -17.78
CA ASN A 59 1.56 6.35 -18.89
C ASN A 59 1.65 4.87 -18.46
N GLY A 60 1.40 4.56 -17.17
CA GLY A 60 1.41 3.20 -16.63
C GLY A 60 2.80 2.57 -16.43
N GLN A 61 3.89 3.30 -16.69
CA GLN A 61 5.25 2.83 -16.37
C GLN A 61 5.47 2.79 -14.86
N ILE A 62 4.89 3.74 -14.13
CA ILE A 62 4.88 3.78 -12.68
C ILE A 62 3.48 3.41 -12.21
N GLN A 63 3.34 2.26 -11.57
CA GLN A 63 2.08 1.80 -11.01
C GLN A 63 2.08 1.97 -9.50
N GLN A 64 1.11 2.73 -9.01
CA GLN A 64 0.85 2.89 -7.58
C GLN A 64 -0.54 2.34 -7.29
N VAL A 65 -0.59 1.26 -6.53
CA VAL A 65 -1.82 0.50 -6.27
C VAL A 65 -2.10 0.47 -4.78
N TRP A 66 -3.34 0.76 -4.41
CA TRP A 66 -3.82 0.79 -3.03
C TRP A 66 -4.42 -0.56 -2.63
N PHE A 67 -4.02 -1.06 -1.46
CA PHE A 67 -4.37 -2.34 -0.88
C PHE A 67 -5.07 -2.14 0.47
N ALA A 68 -5.94 -3.10 0.82
CA ALA A 68 -6.59 -3.10 2.12
C ALA A 68 -5.59 -3.40 3.26
N GLY A 69 -5.85 -2.87 4.45
CA GLY A 69 -5.02 -3.04 5.64
C GLY A 69 -4.10 -1.86 5.94
N ALA A 70 -3.40 -1.97 7.07
CA ALA A 70 -2.40 -1.02 7.54
C ALA A 70 -0.99 -1.36 6.99
N HIS A 71 0.04 -0.64 7.44
CA HIS A 71 1.41 -0.74 6.90
C HIS A 71 1.91 -2.19 6.78
N SER A 72 1.82 -2.97 7.85
CA SER A 72 2.31 -4.36 7.85
C SER A 72 1.37 -5.35 7.15
N ASN A 73 0.10 -4.97 6.91
CA ASN A 73 -0.79 -5.75 6.06
C ASN A 73 -0.45 -5.62 4.58
N VAL A 74 0.36 -4.64 4.18
CA VAL A 74 0.86 -4.48 2.81
C VAL A 74 2.33 -4.87 2.72
N GLY A 75 3.15 -4.42 3.67
CA GLY A 75 4.59 -4.70 3.72
C GLY A 75 4.97 -6.06 4.33
N GLY A 76 4.03 -6.75 4.98
CA GLY A 76 4.29 -7.97 5.75
C GLY A 76 4.91 -7.68 7.13
N GLY A 77 5.29 -8.74 7.85
CA GLY A 77 5.94 -8.66 9.16
C GLY A 77 5.12 -9.18 10.34
N PHE A 78 3.88 -9.60 10.10
CA PHE A 78 3.06 -10.33 11.06
C PHE A 78 2.90 -11.80 10.66
N ALA A 79 2.57 -12.65 11.63
CA ALA A 79 2.29 -14.08 11.40
C ALA A 79 1.00 -14.30 10.59
N ASP A 80 0.10 -13.33 10.66
CA ASP A 80 -1.12 -13.26 9.87
C ASP A 80 -0.81 -12.54 8.56
N THR A 81 -0.70 -13.30 7.48
CA THR A 81 -0.17 -12.86 6.20
C THR A 81 -1.24 -12.63 5.13
N GLY A 82 -2.52 -12.84 5.43
CA GLY A 82 -3.59 -12.88 4.41
C GLY A 82 -3.60 -11.67 3.46
N LEU A 83 -3.58 -10.45 4.01
CA LEU A 83 -3.55 -9.22 3.21
C LEU A 83 -2.17 -8.96 2.57
N SER A 84 -1.07 -9.27 3.26
CA SER A 84 0.28 -8.99 2.76
C SER A 84 0.67 -9.94 1.64
N ASP A 85 0.16 -11.17 1.66
CA ASP A 85 0.35 -12.16 0.61
C ASP A 85 -0.29 -11.70 -0.70
N ILE A 86 -1.42 -10.99 -0.63
CA ILE A 86 -2.06 -10.39 -1.81
C ILE A 86 -1.18 -9.29 -2.40
N ALA A 87 -0.63 -8.39 -1.58
CA ALA A 87 0.27 -7.35 -2.05
C ALA A 87 1.56 -7.95 -2.65
N LEU A 88 2.08 -9.01 -2.04
CA LEU A 88 3.26 -9.73 -2.50
C LEU A 88 3.01 -10.45 -3.83
N ASP A 89 1.87 -11.15 -3.97
CA ASP A 89 1.46 -11.81 -5.22
C ASP A 89 1.35 -10.79 -6.36
N TRP A 90 0.71 -9.64 -6.12
CA TRP A 90 0.65 -8.56 -7.11
C TRP A 90 2.04 -8.11 -7.55
N MET A 91 2.95 -7.85 -6.60
CA MET A 91 4.32 -7.43 -6.90
C MET A 91 5.06 -8.49 -7.73
N ILE A 92 4.92 -9.77 -7.37
CA ILE A 92 5.52 -10.90 -8.10
C ILE A 92 4.99 -10.96 -9.53
N ARG A 93 3.68 -10.78 -9.75
CA ARG A 93 3.10 -10.73 -11.10
C ARG A 93 3.66 -9.59 -11.93
N GLN A 94 3.77 -8.39 -11.35
CA GLN A 94 4.35 -7.24 -12.04
C GLN A 94 5.79 -7.50 -12.47
N LEU A 95 6.59 -8.07 -11.57
CA LEU A 95 7.99 -8.41 -11.83
C LEU A 95 8.13 -9.56 -12.86
N SER A 96 7.28 -10.57 -12.78
CA SER A 96 7.30 -11.71 -13.71
C SER A 96 6.91 -11.27 -15.12
N SER A 97 5.78 -10.59 -15.26
CA SER A 97 5.22 -10.20 -16.57
C SER A 97 6.03 -9.13 -17.28
N ASN A 98 6.62 -8.18 -16.54
CA ASN A 98 7.28 -7.02 -17.15
C ASN A 98 8.81 -7.09 -17.16
N HIS A 99 9.40 -8.02 -16.39
CA HIS A 99 10.85 -8.13 -16.24
C HIS A 99 11.38 -9.58 -16.39
N GLY A 100 10.50 -10.57 -16.59
CA GLY A 100 10.92 -11.97 -16.79
C GLY A 100 11.53 -12.62 -15.53
N LEU A 101 11.26 -12.07 -14.35
CA LEU A 101 11.75 -12.63 -13.09
C LEU A 101 10.92 -13.86 -12.71
N ASN A 102 11.56 -15.02 -12.63
CA ASN A 102 10.89 -16.26 -12.20
C ASN A 102 10.93 -16.36 -10.66
N LEU A 103 9.95 -15.71 -10.02
CA LEU A 103 9.78 -15.75 -8.57
C LEU A 103 8.78 -16.83 -8.18
N GLN A 104 8.95 -17.40 -7.00
CA GLN A 104 8.01 -18.40 -6.47
C GLN A 104 6.64 -17.75 -6.26
N PRO A 105 5.54 -18.36 -6.74
CA PRO A 105 4.21 -17.82 -6.55
C PRO A 105 3.82 -17.88 -5.07
N VAL A 106 3.02 -16.90 -4.65
CA VAL A 106 2.44 -16.89 -3.30
C VAL A 106 1.14 -17.69 -3.32
N LYS A 107 0.98 -18.60 -2.35
CA LYS A 107 -0.27 -19.31 -2.17
C LYS A 107 -1.23 -18.41 -1.38
N LEU A 108 -2.18 -17.80 -2.07
CA LEU A 108 -3.21 -16.99 -1.42
C LEU A 108 -4.21 -17.86 -0.66
N ASP A 109 -4.51 -17.47 0.57
CA ASP A 109 -5.63 -18.00 1.34
C ASP A 109 -6.88 -17.12 1.11
N PRO A 110 -7.97 -17.65 0.51
CA PRO A 110 -9.21 -16.91 0.32
C PRO A 110 -9.79 -16.33 1.62
N ALA A 111 -9.59 -17.00 2.76
CA ALA A 111 -10.04 -16.51 4.05
C ALA A 111 -9.24 -15.27 4.51
N GLY A 112 -7.98 -15.17 4.11
CA GLY A 112 -7.09 -14.06 4.45
C GLY A 112 -7.59 -12.69 3.94
N LEU A 113 -8.42 -12.67 2.89
CA LEU A 113 -9.07 -11.45 2.40
C LEU A 113 -10.12 -10.92 3.37
N TRP A 114 -10.78 -11.80 4.13
CA TRP A 114 -11.98 -11.48 4.92
C TRP A 114 -11.73 -11.47 6.44
N ASP A 115 -10.53 -11.84 6.87
CA ASP A 115 -10.17 -11.89 8.27
C ASP A 115 -10.35 -10.50 8.96
N PRO A 116 -10.82 -10.46 10.22
CA PRO A 116 -11.69 -9.39 10.68
C PRO A 116 -10.98 -8.04 10.88
N VAL A 117 -11.81 -7.00 10.95
CA VAL A 117 -11.47 -5.55 11.05
C VAL A 117 -10.28 -5.22 11.96
N GLY A 118 -10.07 -6.01 13.03
CA GLY A 118 -8.97 -5.83 13.98
C GLY A 118 -7.55 -6.01 13.41
N GLN A 119 -7.40 -6.69 12.27
CA GLN A 119 -6.10 -6.80 11.57
C GLN A 119 -5.55 -5.43 11.17
N THR A 120 -6.43 -4.53 10.72
CA THR A 120 -6.05 -3.19 10.26
C THR A 120 -5.61 -2.26 11.41
N ASP A 121 -5.66 -2.72 12.66
CA ASP A 121 -5.20 -2.02 13.86
C ASP A 121 -3.99 -2.70 14.54
N MET A 122 -3.46 -3.81 14.00
CA MET A 122 -2.32 -4.54 14.61
C MET A 122 -1.12 -3.63 14.85
N ASP A 123 -0.85 -2.77 13.89
CA ASP A 123 0.19 -1.76 13.91
C ASP A 123 0.06 -0.72 15.04
N LYS A 124 -1.15 -0.47 15.53
CA LYS A 124 -1.40 0.42 16.68
C LYS A 124 -1.25 -0.29 18.02
N LYS A 125 -1.49 -1.61 18.05
CA LYS A 125 -1.33 -2.43 19.26
C LYS A 125 0.15 -2.70 19.57
N ALA A 126 1.01 -2.68 18.56
CA ALA A 126 2.46 -2.90 18.69
C ALA A 126 3.24 -1.65 19.15
N THR A 127 2.66 -0.44 19.08
CA THR A 127 3.34 0.79 19.53
C THR A 127 3.33 0.92 21.05
N LYS A 128 4.50 1.11 21.67
CA LYS A 128 4.65 1.28 23.14
C LYS A 128 3.96 2.55 23.71
N VAL A 129 3.54 3.47 22.85
CA VAL A 129 2.91 4.74 23.21
C VAL A 129 1.56 4.82 22.51
N ASP A 130 0.51 5.21 23.22
CA ASP A 130 -0.83 5.39 22.64
C ASP A 130 -0.83 6.56 21.64
N PRO A 131 -0.95 6.29 20.32
CA PRO A 131 -0.90 7.34 19.31
C PRO A 131 -2.12 8.25 19.32
N LYS A 132 -3.24 7.82 19.93
CA LYS A 132 -4.44 8.67 20.10
C LYS A 132 -4.18 9.83 21.05
N ARG A 133 -3.36 9.61 22.09
CA ARG A 133 -2.98 10.67 23.06
C ARG A 133 -2.12 11.77 22.45
N LEU A 134 -1.45 11.49 21.34
CA LEU A 134 -0.57 12.43 20.64
C LEU A 134 -1.23 13.07 19.41
N HIS A 135 -2.51 12.77 19.12
CA HIS A 135 -3.20 13.22 17.90
C HIS A 135 -2.47 12.82 16.61
N LEU A 136 -1.76 11.68 16.62
CA LEU A 136 -0.96 11.21 15.48
C LEU A 136 -1.73 10.25 14.57
N LEU A 137 -3.06 10.21 14.66
CA LEU A 137 -3.91 9.37 13.81
C LEU A 137 -4.73 10.22 12.86
N ARG A 138 -4.51 10.05 11.55
CA ARG A 138 -5.25 10.70 10.49
C ARG A 138 -5.59 9.68 9.39
N PRO A 139 -6.86 9.58 8.96
CA PRO A 139 -7.21 8.87 7.73
C PRO A 139 -6.35 9.32 6.54
N ARG A 140 -5.84 8.37 5.76
CA ARG A 140 -5.20 8.68 4.48
C ARG A 140 -6.22 9.27 3.51
N ILE A 141 -5.75 10.19 2.67
CA ILE A 141 -6.55 10.79 1.60
C ILE A 141 -6.15 10.12 0.28
N VAL A 142 -7.10 9.41 -0.34
CA VAL A 142 -6.92 8.76 -1.64
C VAL A 142 -7.45 9.69 -2.72
N THR A 143 -6.58 10.09 -3.64
CA THR A 143 -6.93 11.00 -4.73
C THR A 143 -7.90 10.34 -5.72
N ALA A 144 -8.66 11.17 -6.45
CA ALA A 144 -9.49 10.66 -7.54
C ALA A 144 -8.63 9.90 -8.57
N ASN A 145 -9.21 8.90 -9.22
CA ASN A 145 -8.58 7.99 -10.17
C ASN A 145 -7.41 7.15 -9.62
N ALA A 146 -7.19 7.13 -8.30
CA ALA A 146 -6.22 6.21 -7.71
C ALA A 146 -6.56 4.75 -8.09
N LEU A 147 -5.54 3.94 -8.35
CA LEU A 147 -5.71 2.53 -8.65
C LEU A 147 -5.85 1.74 -7.36
N LEU A 148 -6.98 1.05 -7.18
CA LEU A 148 -7.20 0.11 -6.10
C LEU A 148 -7.00 -1.32 -6.60
N HIS A 149 -6.36 -2.15 -5.79
CA HIS A 149 -6.29 -3.57 -6.09
C HIS A 149 -7.70 -4.18 -6.09
N PRO A 150 -8.04 -5.12 -7.01
CA PRO A 150 -9.37 -5.73 -7.06
C PRO A 150 -9.83 -6.34 -5.73
N SER A 151 -8.91 -6.90 -4.95
CA SER A 151 -9.23 -7.44 -3.62
C SER A 151 -9.67 -6.36 -2.62
N ALA A 152 -9.10 -5.15 -2.71
CA ALA A 152 -9.49 -4.04 -1.86
C ALA A 152 -10.91 -3.56 -2.22
N ASP A 153 -11.22 -3.46 -3.52
CA ASP A 153 -12.57 -3.16 -4.01
C ASP A 153 -13.59 -4.21 -3.56
N GLN A 154 -13.25 -5.49 -3.72
CA GLN A 154 -14.10 -6.60 -3.27
C GLN A 154 -14.38 -6.52 -1.76
N ARG A 155 -13.36 -6.21 -0.95
CA ARG A 155 -13.52 -6.04 0.50
C ARG A 155 -14.42 -4.85 0.84
N LEU A 156 -14.26 -3.73 0.14
CA LEU A 156 -15.09 -2.53 0.33
C LEU A 156 -16.56 -2.74 -0.06
N LYS A 157 -16.83 -3.57 -1.06
CA LYS A 157 -18.20 -3.85 -1.57
C LYS A 157 -18.86 -5.09 -0.95
N GLY A 158 -18.07 -5.95 -0.31
CA GLY A 158 -18.53 -7.27 0.14
C GLY A 158 -18.59 -8.28 -1.01
N ALA A 159 -18.91 -9.53 -0.65
CA ALA A 159 -19.08 -10.64 -1.58
C ALA A 159 -20.15 -11.61 -1.04
N PRO A 160 -20.67 -12.57 -1.84
CA PRO A 160 -21.59 -13.58 -1.31
C PRO A 160 -20.99 -14.29 -0.08
N GLY A 161 -21.68 -14.20 1.06
CA GLY A 161 -21.23 -14.77 2.33
C GLY A 161 -20.30 -13.87 3.15
N HIS A 162 -19.99 -12.65 2.68
CA HIS A 162 -19.12 -11.69 3.36
C HIS A 162 -19.68 -10.27 3.28
N ASP A 163 -20.00 -9.70 4.43
CA ASP A 163 -20.42 -8.30 4.53
C ASP A 163 -19.29 -7.35 4.08
N PRO A 164 -19.65 -6.16 3.54
CA PRO A 164 -18.67 -5.14 3.20
C PRO A 164 -17.83 -4.74 4.42
N ILE A 165 -16.51 -4.67 4.23
CA ILE A 165 -15.58 -4.19 5.25
C ILE A 165 -15.07 -2.80 4.83
N PRO A 166 -15.49 -1.72 5.51
CA PRO A 166 -15.08 -0.37 5.14
C PRO A 166 -13.59 -0.15 5.43
N CYS A 167 -12.92 0.62 4.58
CA CYS A 167 -11.59 1.13 4.87
C CYS A 167 -11.63 2.39 5.76
N LYS A 168 -10.49 2.74 6.33
CA LYS A 168 -10.30 3.96 7.12
C LYS A 168 -9.90 5.17 6.28
N ALA A 169 -9.43 4.97 5.05
CA ALA A 169 -9.11 6.04 4.11
C ALA A 169 -10.35 6.85 3.69
N GLN A 170 -10.10 8.09 3.26
CA GLN A 170 -11.11 8.97 2.65
C GLN A 170 -10.79 9.16 1.17
N PHE A 171 -11.78 8.96 0.31
CA PHE A 171 -11.64 9.14 -1.13
C PHE A 171 -12.08 10.54 -1.56
N GLN A 172 -11.26 11.23 -2.35
CA GLN A 172 -11.60 12.55 -2.92
C GLN A 172 -12.46 12.47 -4.19
N GLY A 173 -12.70 11.26 -4.71
CA GLY A 173 -13.46 11.01 -5.92
C GLY A 173 -13.52 9.52 -6.23
N PRO A 174 -14.04 9.13 -7.41
CA PRO A 174 -14.03 7.73 -7.82
C PRO A 174 -12.60 7.22 -7.98
N TYR A 175 -12.36 5.97 -7.59
CA TYR A 175 -11.13 5.24 -7.86
C TYR A 175 -11.28 4.36 -9.11
N GLN A 176 -10.15 3.86 -9.60
CA GLN A 176 -10.08 2.88 -10.68
C GLN A 176 -9.61 1.53 -10.14
N ILE A 177 -9.90 0.46 -10.86
CA ILE A 177 -9.43 -0.88 -10.50
C ILE A 177 -8.13 -1.16 -11.24
N ALA A 178 -7.09 -1.53 -10.49
CA ALA A 178 -5.81 -1.92 -11.06
C ALA A 178 -5.97 -3.18 -11.93
N PRO A 179 -5.32 -3.25 -13.09
CA PRO A 179 -5.23 -4.49 -13.86
C PRO A 179 -4.39 -5.52 -13.09
N ASN A 180 -4.80 -6.80 -13.18
CA ASN A 180 -4.06 -7.93 -12.60
C ASN A 180 -2.73 -8.19 -13.32
#